data_AF-A0A093ZKQ6-F1
#
_entry.id   AF-A0A093ZKQ6-F1
#
_cell.length_a   1.000
_cell.length_b   1.000
_cell.length_c   1.000
_cell.angle_alpha   90.00
_cell.angle_beta   90.00
_cell.angle_gamma   90.00
#
_symmetry.space_group_name_H-M   'P 1'
#
loop_
_entity.id
_entity.type
_entity.pdbx_description
1 polymer ?
#
loop_
_entity_poly.entity_id
_entity_poly.type
_entity_poly.pdbx_seq_one_letter_code
_entity_poly.pdbx_strand_id
1 'polypeptide(L)'
;AVHLRGEADWPGGVFGDFNVQLDQYTEALLDLRNNTLHPNGTAIVNDCYVSCGNPDAIQQFRERVEPLGYVVHSKTSVLGDNKEVREKIEDLRFDERAITEYESLVSADYFIGLITSSLSDIVAYARTVDEEGDYFEDHIHPGTSRGEFIERVFPGGPLVIGNERTKLMVLTGPDVMDCFP
;
A
#
# COMPACT_ATOMS: atom_id res chain seq x y z
N ALA A 1 -1.36 6.36 4.56
CA ALA A 1 -1.66 6.09 3.14
C ALA A 1 -1.58 4.60 2.87
N VAL A 2 -2.43 4.11 1.98
CA VAL A 2 -2.51 2.69 1.59
C VAL A 2 -2.48 2.61 0.08
N HIS A 3 -1.64 1.75 -0.48
CA HIS A 3 -1.75 1.32 -1.87
C HIS A 3 -2.50 -0.01 -1.93
N LEU A 4 -3.70 0.01 -2.53
CA LEU A 4 -4.64 -1.11 -2.59
C LEU A 4 -4.72 -1.60 -4.04
N ARG A 5 -4.40 -2.87 -4.28
CA ARG A 5 -4.55 -3.52 -5.58
C ARG A 5 -5.90 -4.21 -5.62
N GLY A 6 -6.88 -3.51 -6.21
CA GLY A 6 -8.27 -3.96 -6.33
C GLY A 6 -8.73 -4.11 -7.79
N GLU A 7 -7.82 -3.97 -8.74
CA GLU A 7 -8.09 -4.07 -10.18
C GLU A 7 -8.31 -5.53 -10.62
N ALA A 8 -8.99 -5.74 -11.75
CA ALA A 8 -9.36 -7.08 -12.23
C ALA A 8 -8.16 -7.93 -12.69
N ASP A 9 -7.02 -7.29 -12.98
CA ASP A 9 -5.73 -7.94 -13.27
C ASP A 9 -5.01 -8.40 -11.98
N TRP A 10 -5.51 -8.03 -10.80
CA TRP A 10 -5.01 -8.58 -9.55
C TRP A 10 -5.25 -10.09 -9.52
N PRO A 11 -4.18 -10.91 -9.43
CA PRO A 11 -4.31 -12.35 -9.57
C PRO A 11 -5.14 -12.94 -8.41
N GLY A 12 -6.35 -13.41 -8.72
CA GLY A 12 -7.09 -14.28 -7.81
C GLY A 12 -6.41 -15.65 -7.74
N GLY A 13 -6.05 -16.13 -6.54
CA GLY A 13 -5.46 -17.46 -6.37
C GLY A 13 -4.42 -17.58 -5.24
N VAL A 14 -3.40 -18.42 -5.50
CA VAL A 14 -2.37 -18.96 -4.57
C VAL A 14 -1.66 -17.91 -3.69
N PHE A 15 -1.74 -16.64 -4.06
CA PHE A 15 -0.96 -15.52 -3.52
C PHE A 15 -1.71 -14.70 -2.45
N GLY A 16 -3.03 -14.84 -2.36
CA GLY A 16 -3.93 -14.02 -1.54
C GLY A 16 -4.82 -13.15 -2.41
N ASP A 17 -6.13 -13.36 -2.31
CA ASP A 17 -7.11 -12.56 -3.04
C ASP A 17 -7.27 -11.16 -2.42
N PHE A 18 -8.14 -10.34 -3.03
CA PHE A 18 -8.46 -9.00 -2.51
C PHE A 18 -8.90 -9.02 -1.04
N ASN A 19 -9.58 -10.07 -0.57
CA ASN A 19 -10.02 -10.15 0.83
C ASN A 19 -8.85 -10.35 1.79
N VAL A 20 -7.86 -11.15 1.41
CA VAL A 20 -6.64 -11.32 2.22
C VAL A 20 -5.93 -9.97 2.37
N GLN A 21 -5.84 -9.18 1.30
CA GLN A 21 -5.29 -7.83 1.36
C GLN A 21 -6.08 -6.92 2.30
N LEU A 22 -7.42 -6.94 2.19
CA LEU A 22 -8.29 -6.18 3.10
C LEU A 22 -8.10 -6.58 4.56
N ASP A 23 -8.08 -7.87 4.86
CA ASP A 23 -7.95 -8.37 6.23
C ASP A 23 -6.60 -7.94 6.84
N GLN A 24 -5.49 -8.15 6.12
CA GLN A 24 -4.15 -7.79 6.55
C GLN A 24 -3.97 -6.27 6.73
N TYR A 25 -4.49 -5.46 5.80
CA TYR A 25 -4.44 -4.00 5.94
C TYR A 25 -5.31 -3.50 7.09
N THR A 26 -6.48 -4.10 7.29
CA THR A 26 -7.38 -3.74 8.40
C THR A 26 -6.72 -4.03 9.75
N GLU A 27 -6.06 -5.19 9.89
CA GLU A 27 -5.30 -5.55 11.08
C GLU A 27 -4.13 -4.57 11.34
N ALA A 28 -3.33 -4.29 10.31
CA ALA A 28 -2.22 -3.34 10.43
C ALA A 28 -2.68 -1.91 10.79
N LEU A 29 -3.82 -1.47 10.26
CA LEU A 29 -4.42 -0.17 10.60
C LEU A 29 -5.03 -0.15 12.00
N LEU A 30 -5.59 -1.26 12.48
CA LEU A 30 -6.05 -1.39 13.86
C LEU A 30 -4.87 -1.32 14.83
N ASP A 31 -3.77 -2.01 14.52
CA ASP A 31 -2.55 -1.97 15.31
C ASP A 31 -1.94 -0.56 15.32
N LEU A 32 -1.85 0.10 14.16
CA LEU A 32 -1.39 1.49 14.06
C LEU A 32 -2.23 2.39 14.98
N ARG A 33 -3.56 2.32 14.84
CA ARG A 33 -4.49 3.12 15.64
C ARG A 33 -4.24 2.92 17.13
N ASN A 34 -4.13 1.67 17.58
CA ASN A 34 -3.95 1.34 18.99
C ASN A 34 -2.62 1.87 19.56
N ASN A 35 -1.59 1.99 18.72
CA ASN A 35 -0.28 2.50 19.11
C ASN A 35 -0.14 4.02 18.95
N THR A 36 -1.05 4.67 18.21
CA THR A 36 -1.04 6.12 17.98
C THR A 36 -2.27 6.81 18.58
N LEU A 37 -2.66 6.44 19.79
CA LEU A 37 -3.71 7.14 20.54
C LEU A 37 -3.09 8.24 21.42
N HIS A 38 -3.74 9.39 21.48
CA HIS A 38 -3.53 10.35 22.56
C HIS A 38 -3.91 9.72 23.92
N PRO A 39 -3.39 10.24 25.05
CA PRO A 39 -3.74 9.73 26.39
C PRO A 39 -5.25 9.76 26.73
N ASN A 40 -6.02 10.60 26.06
CA ASN A 40 -7.48 10.71 26.19
C ASN A 40 -8.23 9.67 25.30
N GLY A 41 -7.52 8.81 24.58
CA GLY A 41 -8.08 7.78 23.70
C GLY A 41 -8.45 8.23 22.29
N THR A 42 -8.18 9.49 21.90
CA THR A 42 -8.42 9.95 20.52
C THR A 42 -7.28 9.55 19.59
N ALA A 43 -7.58 9.13 18.37
CA ALA A 43 -6.56 8.77 17.38
C ALA A 43 -5.72 9.99 16.97
N ILE A 44 -4.40 9.84 16.94
CA ILE A 44 -3.45 10.83 16.42
C ILE A 44 -3.50 10.85 14.89
N VAL A 45 -3.62 9.66 14.29
CA VAL A 45 -3.78 9.48 12.84
C VAL A 45 -5.16 8.88 12.59
N ASN A 46 -6.00 9.63 11.88
CA ASN A 46 -7.35 9.19 11.51
C ASN A 46 -7.65 9.42 10.02
N ASP A 47 -6.85 10.19 9.28
CA ASP A 47 -6.99 10.29 7.84
C ASP A 47 -6.25 9.14 7.12
N CYS A 48 -6.98 8.38 6.30
CA CYS A 48 -6.44 7.28 5.50
C CYS A 48 -6.63 7.56 4.01
N TYR A 49 -5.58 8.02 3.35
CA TYR A 49 -5.57 8.09 1.88
C TYR A 49 -5.36 6.70 1.26
N VAL A 50 -6.29 6.26 0.40
CA VAL A 50 -6.21 5.02 -0.36
C VAL A 50 -5.98 5.31 -1.85
N SER A 51 -4.86 4.79 -2.35
CA SER A 51 -4.51 4.77 -3.77
C SER A 51 -5.01 3.46 -4.37
N CYS A 52 -5.98 3.55 -5.28
CA CYS A 52 -6.57 2.41 -5.98
C CYS A 52 -7.30 2.91 -7.23
N GLY A 53 -7.21 2.17 -8.34
CA GLY A 53 -7.90 2.50 -9.58
C GLY A 53 -9.36 2.04 -9.62
N ASN A 54 -9.79 1.17 -8.70
CA ASN A 54 -11.11 0.55 -8.67
C ASN A 54 -12.03 1.17 -7.59
N PRO A 55 -13.11 1.89 -7.96
CA PRO A 55 -14.06 2.49 -7.01
C PRO A 55 -14.75 1.48 -6.08
N ASP A 56 -15.08 0.28 -6.55
CA ASP A 56 -15.75 -0.73 -5.75
C ASP A 56 -14.80 -1.31 -4.69
N ALA A 57 -13.51 -1.44 -5.03
CA ALA A 57 -12.48 -1.85 -4.08
C ALA A 57 -12.25 -0.77 -3.01
N ILE A 58 -12.23 0.50 -3.39
CA ILE A 58 -12.16 1.64 -2.45
C ILE A 58 -13.35 1.61 -1.49
N GLN A 59 -14.55 1.37 -2.00
CA GLN A 59 -15.75 1.29 -1.16
C GLN A 59 -15.68 0.14 -0.16
N GLN A 60 -15.27 -1.05 -0.59
CA GLN A 60 -15.09 -2.19 0.32
C GLN A 60 -14.01 -1.94 1.37
N PHE A 61 -12.88 -1.34 0.99
CA PHE A 61 -11.84 -0.94 1.92
C PHE A 61 -12.36 0.07 2.95
N ARG A 62 -13.12 1.07 2.50
CA ARG A 62 -13.78 2.07 3.36
C ARG A 62 -14.67 1.42 4.41
N GLU A 63 -15.53 0.48 3.99
CA GLU A 63 -16.44 -0.23 4.90
C GLU A 63 -15.72 -1.03 5.99
N ARG A 64 -14.50 -1.53 5.71
CA ARG A 64 -13.68 -2.23 6.71
C ARG A 64 -12.99 -1.29 7.69
N VAL A 65 -12.54 -0.13 7.21
CA VAL A 65 -11.58 0.71 7.93
C VAL A 65 -12.24 1.89 8.66
N GLU A 66 -13.36 2.43 8.16
CA GLU A 66 -14.11 3.49 8.86
C GLU A 66 -14.62 3.07 10.27
N PRO A 67 -15.08 1.83 10.52
CA PRO A 67 -15.44 1.39 11.87
C PRO A 67 -14.28 1.43 12.88
N LEU A 68 -13.04 1.46 12.41
CA LEU A 68 -11.86 1.62 13.26
C LEU A 68 -11.61 3.09 13.66
N GLY A 69 -12.38 4.04 13.11
CA GLY A 69 -12.28 5.47 13.38
C GLY A 69 -11.49 6.27 12.36
N TYR A 70 -11.19 5.69 11.20
CA TYR A 70 -10.53 6.40 10.09
C TYR A 70 -11.53 7.11 9.18
N VAL A 71 -11.08 8.18 8.54
CA VAL A 71 -11.74 8.85 7.41
C VAL A 71 -10.98 8.46 6.15
N VAL A 72 -11.65 7.78 5.22
CA VAL A 72 -11.01 7.25 4.01
C VAL A 72 -11.12 8.25 2.86
N HIS A 73 -9.97 8.73 2.40
CA HIS A 73 -9.82 9.60 1.24
C HIS A 73 -9.30 8.82 0.04
N SER A 74 -9.75 9.16 -1.15
CA SER A 74 -9.20 8.67 -2.42
C SER A 74 -8.81 9.87 -3.28
N LYS A 75 -8.12 9.62 -4.40
CA LYS A 75 -7.86 10.66 -5.41
C LYS A 75 -9.12 11.44 -5.78
N THR A 76 -10.24 10.74 -6.01
CA THR A 76 -11.51 11.37 -6.38
C THR A 76 -12.11 12.20 -5.24
N SER A 77 -11.99 11.79 -3.97
CA SER A 77 -12.50 12.58 -2.84
C SER A 77 -11.65 13.84 -2.60
N VAL A 78 -10.33 13.75 -2.80
CA VAL A 78 -9.42 14.88 -2.62
C VAL A 78 -9.57 15.93 -3.74
N LEU A 79 -9.74 15.48 -4.98
CA LEU A 79 -9.94 16.40 -6.12
C LEU A 79 -11.29 17.13 -6.06
N GLY A 80 -12.29 16.55 -5.39
CA GLY A 80 -13.60 17.15 -5.18
C GLY A 80 -14.22 17.67 -6.49
N ASP A 81 -14.56 18.96 -6.50
CA ASP A 81 -15.19 19.65 -7.63
C ASP A 81 -14.20 20.25 -8.65
N ASN A 82 -12.89 20.00 -8.50
CA ASN A 82 -11.89 20.47 -9.46
C ASN A 82 -11.94 19.65 -10.76
N LYS A 83 -12.96 19.93 -11.56
CA LYS A 83 -13.27 19.23 -12.80
C LYS A 83 -12.11 19.27 -13.80
N GLU A 84 -11.42 20.41 -13.91
CA GLU A 84 -10.31 20.56 -14.85
C GLU A 84 -9.15 19.62 -14.52
N VAL A 85 -8.74 19.54 -13.25
CA VAL A 85 -7.66 18.63 -12.84
C VAL A 85 -8.11 17.18 -12.92
N ARG A 86 -9.37 16.89 -12.57
CA ARG A 86 -9.93 15.54 -12.66
C ARG A 86 -9.94 15.04 -14.10
N GLU A 87 -10.38 15.85 -15.07
CA GLU A 87 -10.39 15.49 -16.50
C GLU A 87 -8.96 15.23 -17.00
N LYS A 88 -8.00 16.10 -16.65
CA LYS A 88 -6.59 15.89 -17.01
C LYS A 88 -6.04 14.58 -16.47
N ILE A 89 -6.42 14.19 -15.26
CA ILE A 89 -6.00 12.91 -14.65
C ILE A 89 -6.72 11.74 -15.31
N GLU A 90 -8.02 11.85 -15.60
CA GLU A 90 -8.78 10.78 -16.26
C GLU A 90 -8.27 10.49 -17.68
N ASP A 91 -7.72 11.50 -18.37
CA ASP A 91 -7.12 11.38 -19.71
C ASP A 91 -5.73 10.72 -19.72
N LEU A 92 -5.07 10.57 -18.56
CA LEU A 92 -3.76 9.92 -18.47
C LEU A 92 -3.88 8.39 -18.66
N ARG A 93 -2.80 7.75 -19.14
CA ARG A 93 -2.69 6.29 -19.15
C ARG A 93 -2.71 5.73 -17.72
N PHE A 94 -3.01 4.44 -17.57
CA PHE A 94 -3.13 3.81 -16.25
C PHE A 94 -1.92 4.08 -15.32
N ASP A 95 -0.70 3.84 -15.79
CA ASP A 95 0.51 4.05 -14.97
C ASP A 95 0.77 5.55 -14.68
N GLU A 96 0.45 6.42 -15.64
CA GLU A 96 0.54 7.87 -15.49
C GLU A 96 -0.50 8.39 -14.48
N ARG A 97 -1.67 7.75 -14.39
CA ARG A 97 -2.65 8.04 -13.34
C ARG A 97 -2.15 7.61 -11.98
N ALA A 98 -1.45 6.49 -11.89
CA ALA A 98 -0.93 5.97 -10.63
C ALA A 98 0.19 6.87 -10.08
N ILE A 99 1.09 7.38 -10.94
CA ILE A 99 2.19 8.25 -10.48
C ILE A 99 1.69 9.60 -9.92
N THR A 100 0.50 10.07 -10.29
CA THR A 100 -0.08 11.29 -9.68
C THR A 100 -0.29 11.18 -8.17
N GLU A 101 -0.33 9.97 -7.62
CA GLU A 101 -0.52 9.70 -6.18
C GLU A 101 0.81 9.55 -5.44
N TYR A 102 1.92 9.43 -6.18
CA TYR A 102 3.24 9.07 -5.64
C TYR A 102 3.66 9.94 -4.47
N GLU A 103 3.58 11.27 -4.60
CA GLU A 103 3.98 12.16 -3.51
C GLU A 103 3.08 12.04 -2.28
N SER A 104 1.77 11.85 -2.47
CA SER A 104 0.86 11.59 -1.35
C SER A 104 1.21 10.29 -0.62
N LEU A 105 1.70 9.28 -1.34
CA LEU A 105 2.14 8.01 -0.77
C LEU A 105 3.50 8.13 -0.04
N VAL A 106 4.46 8.84 -0.64
CA VAL A 106 5.79 9.06 -0.07
C VAL A 106 5.74 9.98 1.15
N SER A 107 4.92 11.02 1.13
CA SER A 107 4.86 12.04 2.19
C SER A 107 3.94 11.67 3.36
N ALA A 108 3.20 10.56 3.29
CA ALA A 108 2.30 10.16 4.37
C ALA A 108 3.06 9.79 5.67
N ASP A 109 2.46 10.03 6.84
CA ASP A 109 3.07 9.62 8.12
C ASP A 109 3.33 8.10 8.17
N TYR A 110 2.38 7.33 7.63
CA TYR A 110 2.43 5.87 7.54
C TYR A 110 2.05 5.41 6.13
N PHE A 111 2.76 4.42 5.60
CA PHE A 111 2.47 3.80 4.30
C PHE A 111 2.33 2.28 4.44
N ILE A 112 1.31 1.72 3.80
CA ILE A 112 1.13 0.27 3.63
C ILE A 112 0.90 -0.03 2.13
N GLY A 113 1.71 -0.91 1.56
CA GLY A 113 1.62 -1.31 0.14
C GLY A 113 1.77 -2.81 -0.07
N LEU A 114 1.94 -3.24 -1.33
CA LEU A 114 2.17 -4.64 -1.70
C LEU A 114 3.53 -4.80 -2.38
N ILE A 115 4.29 -5.82 -1.98
CA ILE A 115 5.64 -6.03 -2.50
C ILE A 115 5.68 -6.31 -4.00
N THR A 116 4.68 -7.01 -4.53
CA THR A 116 4.59 -7.39 -5.95
C THR A 116 4.13 -6.24 -6.85
N SER A 117 3.87 -5.06 -6.29
CA SER A 117 3.48 -3.87 -7.03
C SER A 117 4.65 -2.91 -7.13
N SER A 118 5.15 -2.66 -8.35
CA SER A 118 6.26 -1.73 -8.59
C SER A 118 6.03 -0.35 -7.97
N LEU A 119 4.80 0.20 -7.99
CA LEU A 119 4.50 1.47 -7.32
C LEU A 119 4.73 1.42 -5.81
N SER A 120 4.25 0.37 -5.14
CA SER A 120 4.42 0.19 -3.70
C SER A 120 5.87 0.04 -3.32
N ASP A 121 6.62 -0.70 -4.13
CA ASP A 121 8.03 -0.95 -3.89
C ASP A 121 8.86 0.34 -4.09
N ILE A 122 8.57 1.15 -5.12
CA ILE A 122 9.25 2.44 -5.33
C ILE A 122 8.91 3.40 -4.19
N VAL A 123 7.66 3.45 -3.73
CA VAL A 123 7.27 4.27 -2.58
C VAL A 123 7.99 3.80 -1.32
N ALA A 124 8.06 2.48 -1.07
CA ALA A 124 8.75 1.96 0.10
C ALA A 124 10.25 2.28 0.06
N TYR A 125 10.89 2.16 -1.11
CA TYR A 125 12.27 2.56 -1.32
C TYR A 125 12.48 4.05 -1.03
N ALA A 126 11.68 4.93 -1.65
CA ALA A 126 11.79 6.38 -1.45
C ALA A 126 11.60 6.80 0.01
N ARG A 127 10.77 6.08 0.77
CA ARG A 127 10.54 6.33 2.20
C ARG A 127 11.65 5.81 3.12
N THR A 128 12.56 4.98 2.62
CA THR A 128 13.57 4.28 3.44
C THR A 128 15.00 4.46 2.95
N VAL A 129 15.23 5.05 1.77
CA VAL A 129 16.56 5.24 1.17
C VAL A 129 17.52 6.07 2.03
N ASP A 130 16.99 6.98 2.83
CA ASP A 130 17.77 7.84 3.74
C ASP A 130 17.91 7.24 5.16
N GLU A 131 17.35 6.06 5.43
CA GLU A 131 17.53 5.36 6.70
C GLU A 131 18.94 4.75 6.81
N GLU A 132 19.39 4.47 8.03
CA GLU A 132 20.75 3.96 8.27
C GLU A 132 20.92 2.51 7.77
N GLY A 133 22.02 2.24 7.05
CA GLY A 133 22.35 0.90 6.55
C GLY A 133 21.60 0.50 5.28
N ASP A 134 21.45 -0.80 5.04
CA ASP A 134 20.63 -1.33 3.93
C ASP A 134 19.20 -1.60 4.43
N TYR A 135 18.58 -0.54 4.95
CA TYR A 135 17.30 -0.62 5.65
C TYR A 135 16.19 -1.26 4.81
N PHE A 136 16.19 -0.93 3.53
CA PHE A 136 15.22 -1.45 2.58
C PHE A 136 15.35 -2.97 2.45
N GLU A 137 16.56 -3.51 2.28
CA GLU A 137 16.76 -4.95 2.24
C GLU A 137 16.45 -5.62 3.58
N ASP A 138 16.84 -5.01 4.70
CA ASP A 138 16.70 -5.63 6.03
C ASP A 138 15.26 -5.64 6.56
N HIS A 139 14.46 -4.63 6.23
CA HIS A 139 13.12 -4.44 6.81
C HIS A 139 11.98 -4.56 5.79
N ILE A 140 12.21 -4.20 4.53
CA ILE A 140 11.20 -4.29 3.48
C ILE A 140 11.34 -5.60 2.69
N HIS A 141 12.57 -6.08 2.45
CA HIS A 141 12.87 -7.33 1.74
C HIS A 141 13.63 -8.42 2.55
N PRO A 142 13.30 -8.66 3.84
CA PRO A 142 14.05 -9.56 4.71
C PRO A 142 14.05 -11.00 4.19
N GLY A 143 15.22 -11.62 4.15
CA GLY A 143 15.36 -13.06 3.87
C GLY A 143 14.97 -13.45 2.44
N THR A 144 14.90 -12.48 1.54
CA THR A 144 14.59 -12.76 0.14
C THR A 144 15.77 -13.42 -0.55
N SER A 145 15.55 -14.62 -1.09
CA SER A 145 16.54 -15.28 -1.94
C SER A 145 16.18 -15.03 -3.41
N ARG A 146 17.19 -14.66 -4.21
CA ARG A 146 17.06 -14.67 -5.67
C ARG A 146 17.02 -16.13 -6.11
N GLY A 147 15.96 -16.51 -6.82
CA GLY A 147 15.88 -17.80 -7.51
C GLY A 147 16.92 -17.92 -8.63
N GLU A 148 16.88 -19.02 -9.37
CA GLU A 148 17.88 -19.30 -10.42
C GLU A 148 17.87 -18.31 -11.60
N PHE A 149 16.81 -17.51 -11.77
CA PHE A 149 16.67 -16.54 -12.86
C PHE A 149 16.24 -15.13 -12.42
N ILE A 150 15.00 -14.92 -11.98
CA ILE A 150 14.44 -13.59 -11.62
C ILE A 150 13.40 -13.62 -10.48
N GLU A 151 13.04 -14.82 -9.99
CA GLU A 151 11.96 -14.98 -9.02
C GLU A 151 12.45 -14.77 -7.59
N ARG A 152 11.73 -13.95 -6.82
CA ARG A 152 11.92 -13.83 -5.38
C ARG A 152 10.92 -14.74 -4.66
N VAL A 153 11.40 -15.63 -3.79
CA VAL A 153 10.53 -16.56 -3.06
C VAL A 153 10.39 -16.12 -1.62
N PHE A 154 9.16 -15.83 -1.20
CA PHE A 154 8.84 -15.49 0.18
C PHE A 154 8.28 -16.73 0.91
N PRO A 155 8.99 -17.25 1.93
CA PRO A 155 8.50 -18.38 2.71
C PRO A 155 7.39 -17.93 3.67
N GLY A 156 6.29 -18.67 3.76
CA GLY A 156 5.26 -18.46 4.79
C GLY A 156 3.86 -18.20 4.23
N GLY A 157 3.02 -17.54 5.03
CA GLY A 157 1.71 -17.00 4.66
C GLY A 157 1.81 -15.51 4.31
N PRO A 158 0.76 -14.89 3.72
CA PRO A 158 0.75 -13.45 3.49
C PRO A 158 0.94 -12.69 4.81
N LEU A 159 1.84 -11.72 4.83
CA LEU A 159 2.20 -10.98 6.04
C LEU A 159 2.56 -9.55 5.71
N VAL A 160 2.14 -8.60 6.55
CA VAL A 160 2.60 -7.22 6.49
C VAL A 160 3.90 -7.08 7.27
N ILE A 161 4.99 -6.78 6.57
CA ILE A 161 6.33 -6.54 7.14
C ILE A 161 6.79 -5.12 6.86
N GLY A 162 7.86 -4.71 7.53
CA GLY A 162 8.40 -3.36 7.43
C GLY A 162 8.65 -2.76 8.81
N ASN A 163 8.68 -1.44 8.86
CA ASN A 163 8.97 -0.71 10.08
C ASN A 163 7.72 -0.05 10.67
N GLU A 164 7.91 0.89 11.59
CA GLU A 164 6.81 1.62 12.21
C GLU A 164 6.04 2.49 11.20
N ARG A 165 6.71 3.05 10.18
CA ARG A 165 6.17 4.06 9.24
C ARG A 165 5.92 3.57 7.81
N THR A 166 6.50 2.44 7.41
CA THR A 166 6.52 1.94 6.03
C THR A 166 6.44 0.43 6.10
N LYS A 167 5.35 -0.11 5.56
CA LYS A 167 5.08 -1.54 5.55
C LYS A 167 4.68 -2.03 4.16
N LEU A 168 5.05 -3.25 3.82
CA LEU A 168 4.58 -3.95 2.63
C LEU A 168 3.93 -5.28 3.03
N MET A 169 2.78 -5.58 2.44
CA MET A 169 2.24 -6.91 2.41
C MET A 169 3.08 -7.75 1.47
N VAL A 170 3.72 -8.76 2.05
CA VAL A 170 4.41 -9.82 1.36
C VAL A 170 3.41 -10.92 1.05
N LEU A 171 3.36 -11.31 -0.22
CA LEU A 171 2.55 -12.43 -0.70
C LEU A 171 3.40 -13.69 -0.79
N THR A 172 2.74 -14.85 -0.80
CA THR A 172 3.42 -16.16 -0.80
C THR A 172 3.69 -16.65 -2.20
N GLY A 173 4.92 -17.10 -2.48
CA GLY A 173 5.27 -17.72 -3.77
C GLY A 173 6.33 -16.94 -4.56
N PRO A 174 6.58 -17.33 -5.83
CA PRO A 174 7.53 -16.64 -6.70
C PRO A 174 6.94 -15.31 -7.16
N ASP A 175 7.62 -14.23 -6.82
CA ASP A 175 7.40 -12.91 -7.41
C ASP A 175 8.35 -12.74 -8.60
N VAL A 176 7.79 -12.61 -9.80
CA VAL A 176 8.55 -12.31 -11.01
C VAL A 176 8.66 -10.80 -11.11
N MET A 177 9.58 -10.21 -10.36
CA MET A 177 9.96 -8.82 -10.53
C MET A 177 10.80 -8.71 -11.81
N ASP A 178 10.14 -8.38 -12.93
CA ASP A 178 10.78 -8.39 -14.26
C ASP A 178 11.93 -7.39 -14.36
N CYS A 179 11.98 -6.36 -13.50
CA CYS A 179 13.16 -5.61 -13.07
C CYS A 179 12.75 -4.39 -12.21
N PHE A 180 13.58 -4.03 -11.25
CA PHE A 180 13.69 -2.65 -10.77
C PHE A 180 14.79 -1.95 -11.59
N PRO A 181 14.67 -0.65 -11.93
CA PRO A 181 15.79 0.09 -12.53
C PRO A 181 17.02 0.13 -11.63
#